data_AF-A0A4Q8UL44-F1
#
_entry.id   AF-A0A4Q8UL44-F1
#
_cell.length_a   1.000
_cell.length_b   1.000
_cell.length_c   1.000
_cell.angle_alpha   90.00
_cell.angle_beta   90.00
_cell.angle_gamma   90.00
#
_symmetry.space_group_name_H-M   'P 1'
#
loop_
_entity.id
_entity.type
_entity.pdbx_description
1 polymer ?
#
loop_
_entity_poly.entity_id
_entity_poly.type
_entity_poly.pdbx_seq_one_letter_code
_entity_poly.pdbx_strand_id
1 'polypeptide(L)' 'MALFSVGVNTVTRDPETGERNLTLLRMMKQQKGLRESVLGTGVCLGVYARVSTPGIIRVGDGINVSG' A
#
# COMPACT_ATOMS: atom_id res chain seq x y z
N MET A 1 14.69 -0.24 18.89
CA MET A 1 14.86 -0.22 17.42
C MET A 1 13.47 -0.03 16.80
N ALA A 2 13.14 1.21 16.42
CA ALA A 2 11.79 1.58 15.99
C ALA A 2 11.66 1.45 14.46
N LEU A 3 11.01 0.38 13.98
CA LEU A 3 10.57 0.29 12.59
C LEU A 3 9.23 1.02 12.45
N PHE A 4 9.27 2.33 12.18
CA PHE A 4 8.14 3.04 11.61
C PHE A 4 8.36 3.18 10.11
N SER A 5 8.01 2.16 9.33
CA SER A 5 7.80 2.37 7.89
C SER A 5 6.56 3.24 7.75
N VAL A 6 6.73 4.46 7.24
CA VAL A 6 5.75 5.55 7.21
C VAL A 6 4.42 5.19 6.49
N GLY A 7 4.30 4.05 5.80
CA GLY A 7 3.07 3.67 5.08
C GLY A 7 2.03 2.85 5.86
N VAL A 8 2.36 2.23 7.01
CA VAL A 8 1.47 1.18 7.56
C VAL A 8 0.60 1.65 8.74
N ASN A 9 0.88 2.82 9.32
CA ASN A 9 0.07 3.32 10.43
C ASN A 9 -1.34 3.72 9.99
N THR A 10 -1.47 4.34 8.81
CA THR A 10 -2.76 4.82 8.27
C THR A 10 -3.66 3.67 7.80
N VAL A 11 -3.13 2.70 7.05
CA VAL A 11 -3.90 1.57 6.50
C VAL A 11 -4.42 0.59 7.55
N THR A 12 -3.87 0.64 8.77
CA THR A 12 -4.31 -0.20 9.89
C THR A 12 -5.35 0.48 10.78
N ARG A 13 -5.74 1.70 10.43
CA ARG A 13 -6.70 2.48 11.19
C ARG A 13 -8.07 2.34 10.55
N ASP A 14 -9.05 2.03 11.37
CA ASP A 14 -10.45 2.03 10.96
C ASP A 14 -10.84 3.47 10.55
N PRO A 15 -11.42 3.68 9.35
CA PRO A 15 -11.77 5.02 8.88
C PRO A 15 -12.99 5.62 9.58
N GLU A 16 -13.89 4.80 10.12
CA GLU A 16 -15.11 5.25 10.80
C GLU A 16 -14.85 5.53 12.28
N THR A 17 -14.07 4.67 12.95
CA THR A 17 -13.85 4.76 14.40
C THR A 17 -12.49 5.35 14.76
N GLY A 18 -11.52 5.31 13.85
CA GLY A 18 -10.14 5.71 14.13
C GLY A 18 -9.35 4.69 14.98
N GLU A 19 -9.94 3.54 15.33
CA GLU A 19 -9.25 2.51 16.08
C GLU A 19 -8.14 1.85 15.27
N ARG A 20 -7.07 1.42 15.95
CA ARG A 20 -5.90 0.86 15.29
C ARG A 20 -5.88 -0.66 15.43
N ASN A 21 -5.82 -1.35 14.30
CA ASN A 21 -5.75 -2.81 14.23
C ASN A 21 -4.31 -3.30 13.95
N LEU A 22 -3.57 -3.59 15.02
CA LEU A 22 -2.20 -4.14 14.92
C LEU A 22 -2.16 -5.62 14.51
N THR A 23 -3.27 -6.35 14.68
CA THR A 23 -3.38 -7.74 14.24
C THR A 23 -3.35 -7.83 12.72
N LEU A 24 -4.07 -6.92 12.05
CA LEU A 24 -4.05 -6.78 10.59
C LEU A 24 -2.62 -6.54 10.07
N LEU A 25 -1.84 -5.70 10.76
CA LEU A 25 -0.44 -5.47 10.42
C LEU A 25 0.41 -6.75 10.47
N ARG A 26 0.23 -7.56 11.52
CA ARG A 26 0.96 -8.83 11.66
C ARG A 26 0.59 -9.81 10.54
N MET A 27 -0.71 -9.92 10.24
CA MET A 27 -1.22 -10.77 9.16
C MET A 27 -0.67 -10.35 7.79
N MET A 28 -0.68 -9.05 7.48
CA MET A 28 -0.12 -8.54 6.22
C MET A 28 1.36 -8.89 6.05
N LYS A 29 2.15 -8.75 7.13
CA LYS A 29 3.58 -9.14 7.13
C LYS A 29 3.76 -10.63 6.87
N GLN A 30 2.94 -11.47 7.51
CA GLN A 30 3.01 -12.92 7.33
C GLN A 30 2.61 -13.36 5.92
N GLN A 31 1.56 -12.75 5.35
CA GLN A 31 1.03 -13.16 4.05
C GLN A 31 1.87 -12.63 2.86
N LYS A 32 2.30 -11.37 2.91
CA LYS A 32 3.01 -10.72 1.78
C LYS A 32 4.53 -10.74 1.91
N GLY A 33 5.03 -11.03 3.11
CA GLY A 33 6.44 -10.89 3.45
C GLY A 33 6.88 -9.44 3.59
N LEU A 34 8.07 -9.25 4.16
CA LEU A 34 8.76 -7.97 4.16
C LEU A 34 9.62 -7.87 2.90
N ARG A 35 9.59 -6.71 2.24
CA ARG A 35 10.40 -6.40 1.06
C ARG A 35 11.10 -5.07 1.26
N GLU A 36 12.30 -4.95 0.73
CA GLU A 36 12.97 -3.66 0.61
C GLU A 36 12.29 -2.80 -0.45
N SER A 37 12.26 -1.49 -0.20
CA SER A 37 11.71 -0.50 -1.12
C SER A 37 12.44 0.81 -0.95
N VAL A 38 12.18 1.76 -1.85
CA VAL A 38 12.69 3.14 -1.74
C VAL A 38 12.24 3.85 -0.45
N LEU A 39 11.21 3.35 0.24
CA LEU A 39 10.70 3.87 1.52
C LEU A 39 11.18 3.06 2.73
N GLY A 40 12.15 2.15 2.53
CA GLY A 40 12.64 1.20 3.52
C GLY A 40 11.92 -0.15 3.49
N THR A 41 12.29 -1.03 4.42
CA THR A 41 11.74 -2.39 4.52
C THR A 41 10.31 -2.37 5.07
N GLY A 42 9.39 -3.01 4.36
CA GLY A 42 7.99 -3.04 4.75
C GLY A 42 7.16 -4.02 3.93
N VAL A 43 5.84 -3.93 4.09
CA VAL A 43 4.89 -4.66 3.25
C VAL A 43 4.49 -3.74 2.09
N CYS A 44 4.74 -4.18 0.86
CA CYS A 44 4.35 -3.41 -0.33
C CYS A 44 2.86 -3.59 -0.63
N LEU A 45 2.11 -2.47 -0.67
CA LEU A 45 0.66 -2.43 -0.91
C LEU A 45 0.32 -1.72 -2.22
N GLY A 46 0.92 -2.18 -3.32
CA GLY A 46 0.72 -1.62 -4.66
C GLY A 46 2.03 -1.19 -5.30
N VAL A 47 1.91 -0.43 -6.39
CA VAL A 47 3.04 0.09 -7.17
C VAL A 47 2.87 1.60 -7.36
N TYR A 48 3.96 2.33 -7.22
CA TYR A 48 3.98 3.74 -7.63
C TYR A 48 4.12 3.79 -9.15
N ALA A 49 3.30 4.60 -9.80
CA ALA A 49 3.35 4.84 -11.24
C ALA A 49 3.49 6.34 -11.50
N ARG A 50 4.07 6.67 -12.67
CA ARG A 50 4.12 8.03 -13.18
C ARG A 50 3.11 8.14 -14.32
N VAL A 51 2.38 9.26 -14.37
CA VAL A 51 1.53 9.58 -15.51
C VAL A 51 2.41 9.81 -16.74
N SER A 52 2.28 8.95 -17.75
CA SER A 52 2.99 9.10 -19.04
C SER A 52 2.25 10.04 -19.99
N THR A 53 0.91 10.02 -19.97
CA THR A 53 0.06 10.85 -20.82
C THR A 53 -1.14 11.33 -20.00
N PRO A 54 -1.36 12.65 -19.86
CA PRO A 54 -2.54 13.18 -19.17
C PRO A 54 -3.83 12.80 -19.90
N GLY A 55 -4.91 12.58 -19.13
CA GLY A 55 -6.22 12.23 -19.67
C GLY A 55 -7.24 11.98 -18.57
N ILE A 56 -8.45 11.60 -18.98
CA ILE A 56 -9.55 11.24 -18.07
C ILE A 56 -9.66 9.72 -18.03
N ILE A 57 -9.76 9.15 -16.83
CA ILE A 57 -10.06 7.75 -16.60
C ILE A 57 -11.41 7.66 -15.87
N ARG A 58 -12.24 6.70 -16.26
CA ARG A 58 -13.55 6.44 -15.66
C ARG A 58 -13.62 5.00 -15.14
N VAL A 59 -14.52 4.78 -14.19
CA VAL A 59 -14.85 3.42 -13.72
C VAL A 59 -15.41 2.63 -14.89
N GLY A 60 -14.85 1.44 -15.11
CA GLY A 60 -15.23 0.57 -16.22
C GLY A 60 -14.37 0.74 -17.48
N ASP A 61 -13.44 1.71 -17.51
CA ASP A 61 -12.47 1.79 -18.60
C ASP A 61 -11.60 0.53 -18.67
N GLY A 62 -11.36 0.02 -19.87
CA GLY A 62 -10.48 -1.11 -20.09
C GLY A 62 -9.04 -0.76 -19.74
N ILE A 63 -8.36 -1.66 -19.03
CA ILE A 63 -6.94 -1.51 -18.67
C ILE A 63 -6.11 -2.39 -19.59
N ASN A 64 -5.12 -1.80 -20.26
CA ASN A 64 -4.11 -2.56 -20.99
C ASN A 64 -2.80 -2.56 -20.18
N VAL A 65 -2.22 -3.74 -20.00
CA VAL A 65 -0.97 -3.93 -19.26
C VAL A 65 0.09 -4.43 -20.23
N SER A 66 1.03 -3.58 -20.60
CA SER A 66 2.25 -3.97 -21.30
C SER A 66 3.40 -4.08 -20.30
N GLY A 67 4.01 -5.26 -20.25
CA GLY A 67 5.17 -5.59 -19.39
C GLY A 67 6.50 -5.17 -19.99
#